data_AF-A0A1I6VDZ1-F1
#
_entry.id   AF-A0A1I6VDZ1-F1
#
_cell.length_a   1.000
_cell.length_b   1.000
_cell.length_c   1.000
_cell.angle_alpha   90.00
_cell.angle_beta   90.00
_cell.angle_gamma   90.00
#
_symmetry.space_group_name_H-M   'P 1'
#
loop_
_entity.id
_entity.type
_entity.pdbx_description
1 polymer ?
#
loop_
_entity_poly.entity_id
_entity_poly.type
_entity_poly.pdbx_seq_one_letter_code
_entity_poly.pdbx_strand_id
1 'polypeptide(L)'
;MNALGFDAILARVRVEGVAELFQPRALVATAAGPMITVARATTGEALVCAPYTAIAGLDGTTFADAASCLAYLVRTLAQRPAGDAVETPIAATDLGGQRLVRPLGDGSVAYASCDDPDGAAATLGLTLGAAAAGALVDVVTRGPVEEPSWAFEPGPAFLGIDGTITQVPPSGGLLLPIGRFVTPTRLVLAIGPAVLLAP
;
A
#
# COMPACT_ATOMS: atom_id res chain seq x y z
N MET A 1 -20.81 5.60 23.81
CA MET A 1 -20.56 6.27 22.52
C MET A 1 -19.66 5.34 21.76
N ASN A 2 -19.96 5.02 20.50
CA ASN A 2 -19.17 4.10 19.70
C ASN A 2 -18.17 4.92 18.89
N ALA A 3 -16.90 4.97 19.32
CA ALA A 3 -15.86 5.59 18.51
C ALA A 3 -15.47 4.65 17.36
N LEU A 4 -15.46 5.17 16.14
CA LEU A 4 -15.06 4.42 14.95
C LEU A 4 -14.24 5.29 14.02
N GLY A 5 -13.19 4.72 13.45
CA GLY A 5 -12.37 5.44 12.49
C GLY A 5 -11.13 4.66 12.08
N PHE A 6 -10.23 5.35 11.40
CA PHE A 6 -8.94 4.82 11.02
C PHE A 6 -7.92 5.17 12.11
N ASP A 7 -7.25 4.14 12.62
CA ASP A 7 -6.11 4.26 13.52
C ASP A 7 -4.84 4.36 12.68
N ALA A 8 -4.25 5.56 12.62
CA ALA A 8 -3.07 5.82 11.81
C ALA A 8 -1.81 5.10 12.33
N ILE A 9 -1.75 4.76 13.63
CA ILE A 9 -0.62 4.05 14.22
C ILE A 9 -0.67 2.58 13.82
N LEU A 10 -1.86 1.98 13.86
CA LEU A 10 -2.05 0.57 13.53
C LEU A 10 -2.32 0.34 12.03
N ALA A 11 -2.53 1.41 11.28
CA ALA A 11 -2.91 1.40 9.88
C ALA A 11 -4.15 0.49 9.60
N ARG A 12 -5.13 0.57 10.50
CA ARG A 12 -6.35 -0.27 10.50
C ARG A 12 -7.58 0.56 10.87
N VAL A 13 -8.74 0.11 10.43
CA VAL A 13 -10.01 0.62 10.94
C VAL A 13 -10.29 -0.04 12.28
N ARG A 14 -10.59 0.78 13.29
CA ARG A 14 -10.96 0.34 14.63
C ARG A 14 -12.39 0.73 14.92
N VAL A 15 -13.12 -0.21 15.53
CA VAL A 15 -14.47 -0.01 16.05
C VAL A 15 -14.42 -0.23 17.55
N GLU A 16 -14.74 0.78 18.34
CA GLU A 16 -14.77 0.67 19.80
C GLU A 16 -15.77 -0.41 20.24
N GLY A 17 -15.33 -1.30 21.14
CA GLY A 17 -16.11 -2.47 21.57
C GLY A 17 -15.94 -3.72 20.69
N VAL A 18 -15.22 -3.63 19.56
CA VAL A 18 -14.85 -4.78 18.73
C VAL A 18 -13.35 -5.01 18.82
N ALA A 19 -12.94 -6.22 19.24
CA ALA A 19 -11.52 -6.57 19.39
C ALA A 19 -10.80 -6.73 18.04
N GLU A 20 -11.53 -7.08 16.99
CA GLU A 20 -10.99 -7.20 15.63
C GLU A 20 -10.62 -5.84 15.03
N LEU A 21 -9.45 -5.78 14.41
CA LEU A 21 -9.02 -4.66 13.59
C LEU A 21 -9.31 -4.96 12.12
N PHE A 22 -9.85 -3.98 11.41
CA PHE A 22 -10.29 -4.18 10.03
C PHE A 22 -9.31 -3.54 9.05
N GLN A 23 -9.11 -4.20 7.90
CA GLN A 23 -8.42 -3.55 6.78
C GLN A 23 -9.27 -2.37 6.29
N PRO A 24 -8.65 -1.29 5.79
CA PRO A 24 -9.42 -0.27 5.10
C PRO A 24 -10.21 -0.88 3.92
N ARG A 25 -11.44 -0.39 3.71
CA ARG A 25 -12.45 -0.95 2.78
C ARG A 25 -13.04 -2.31 3.16
N ALA A 26 -12.66 -2.91 4.28
CA ALA A 26 -13.32 -4.12 4.78
C ALA A 26 -14.71 -3.84 5.37
N LEU A 27 -14.99 -2.58 5.72
CA LEU A 27 -16.28 -2.13 6.24
C LEU A 27 -16.94 -1.11 5.31
N VAL A 28 -18.26 -1.10 5.32
CA VAL A 28 -19.10 -0.12 4.63
C VAL A 28 -20.05 0.53 5.63
N ALA A 29 -20.31 1.83 5.46
CA ALA A 29 -21.30 2.55 6.25
C ALA A 29 -22.51 2.91 5.38
N THR A 30 -23.71 2.77 5.94
CA THR A 30 -24.98 3.17 5.32
C THR A 30 -25.85 3.91 6.34
N ALA A 31 -26.67 4.85 5.88
CA ALA A 31 -27.63 5.57 6.73
C ALA A 31 -29.08 5.25 6.37
N ALA A 32 -29.93 5.12 7.39
CA ALA A 32 -31.38 5.01 7.27
C ALA A 32 -32.04 5.94 8.30
N GLY A 33 -32.42 7.14 7.87
CA GLY A 33 -32.88 8.19 8.77
C GLY A 33 -31.75 8.60 9.74
N PRO A 34 -31.98 8.64 11.07
CA PRO A 34 -30.95 8.98 12.04
C PRO A 34 -29.97 7.83 12.33
N MET A 35 -30.27 6.62 11.85
CA MET A 35 -29.50 5.42 12.13
C MET A 35 -28.36 5.25 11.13
N ILE A 36 -27.18 4.95 11.65
CA ILE A 36 -25.99 4.56 10.91
C ILE A 36 -25.73 3.08 11.16
N THR A 37 -25.55 2.34 10.08
CA THR A 37 -25.11 0.95 10.12
C THR A 37 -23.71 0.86 9.54
N VAL A 38 -22.78 0.25 10.28
CA VAL A 38 -21.47 -0.15 9.76
C VAL A 38 -21.43 -1.67 9.70
N ALA A 39 -21.18 -2.19 8.52
CA ALA A 39 -21.20 -3.63 8.23
C ALA A 39 -19.93 -4.07 7.52
N ARG A 40 -19.60 -5.36 7.61
CA ARG A 40 -18.55 -5.97 6.78
C ARG A 40 -18.96 -5.87 5.31
N ALA A 41 -18.09 -5.35 4.46
CA ALA A 41 -18.36 -5.15 3.03
C ALA A 41 -18.58 -6.47 2.28
N THR A 42 -17.97 -7.56 2.75
CA THR A 42 -18.05 -8.89 2.11
C THR A 42 -19.27 -9.70 2.51
N THR A 43 -19.68 -9.62 3.77
CA THR A 43 -20.76 -10.48 4.32
C THR A 43 -22.05 -9.70 4.62
N GLY A 44 -21.99 -8.37 4.69
CA GLY A 44 -23.12 -7.53 5.12
C GLY A 44 -23.41 -7.61 6.63
N GLU A 45 -22.61 -8.34 7.40
CA GLU A 45 -22.78 -8.46 8.84
C GLU A 45 -22.60 -7.10 9.53
N ALA A 46 -23.65 -6.64 10.22
CA ALA A 46 -23.64 -5.38 10.94
C ALA A 46 -22.80 -5.48 12.23
N LEU A 47 -21.79 -4.63 12.33
CA LEU A 47 -20.94 -4.49 13.52
C LEU A 47 -21.46 -3.37 14.43
N VAL A 48 -21.98 -2.31 13.83
CA VAL A 48 -22.58 -1.17 14.53
C VAL A 48 -23.92 -0.86 13.87
N CYS A 49 -24.95 -0.69 14.69
CA CYS A 49 -26.22 -0.12 14.25
C CYS A 49 -26.71 0.83 15.37
N ALA A 50 -26.51 2.13 15.17
CA ALA A 50 -26.73 3.13 16.21
C ALA A 50 -27.15 4.48 15.61
N PRO A 51 -27.83 5.36 16.38
CA PRO A 51 -28.09 6.72 15.92
C PRO A 51 -26.77 7.49 15.75
N TYR A 52 -26.71 8.43 14.82
CA TYR A 52 -25.50 9.21 14.54
C TYR A 52 -24.95 9.96 15.76
N THR A 53 -25.81 10.33 16.71
CA THR A 53 -25.44 10.98 17.98
C THR A 53 -24.70 10.07 18.95
N ALA A 54 -24.79 8.75 18.76
CA ALA A 54 -24.07 7.76 19.54
C ALA A 54 -22.74 7.36 18.91
N ILE A 55 -22.38 7.90 17.73
CA ILE A 55 -21.15 7.60 17.00
C ILE A 55 -20.22 8.80 17.07
N ALA A 56 -18.94 8.55 17.34
CA ALA A 56 -17.88 9.55 17.25
C ALA A 56 -16.76 9.05 16.35
N GLY A 57 -15.99 9.97 15.78
CA GLY A 57 -14.70 9.65 15.19
C GLY A 57 -13.71 9.17 16.26
N LEU A 58 -12.73 8.34 15.89
CA LEU A 58 -11.62 8.00 16.79
C LEU A 58 -10.78 9.22 17.21
N ASP A 59 -10.86 10.30 16.43
CA ASP A 59 -10.29 11.62 16.69
C ASP A 59 -11.16 12.50 17.63
N GLY A 60 -12.28 11.96 18.13
CA GLY A 60 -13.23 12.71 18.96
C GLY A 60 -14.23 13.56 18.18
N THR A 61 -14.26 13.47 16.84
CA THR A 61 -15.22 14.20 16.01
C THR A 61 -16.65 13.81 16.37
N THR A 62 -17.52 14.82 16.52
CA THR A 62 -18.97 14.65 16.70
C THR A 62 -19.71 15.14 15.46
N PHE A 63 -20.94 14.66 15.24
CA PHE A 63 -21.69 14.91 14.01
C PHE A 63 -22.99 15.65 14.29
N ALA A 64 -23.30 16.66 13.48
CA ALA A 64 -24.53 17.45 13.61
C ALA A 64 -25.76 16.67 13.10
N ASP A 65 -25.56 15.82 12.10
CA ASP A 65 -26.61 15.03 11.45
C ASP A 65 -26.07 13.67 10.94
N ALA A 66 -26.97 12.78 10.51
CA ALA A 66 -26.58 11.48 9.95
C ALA A 66 -25.79 11.60 8.64
N ALA A 67 -26.00 12.67 7.86
CA ALA A 67 -25.31 12.87 6.58
C ALA A 67 -23.82 13.18 6.77
N SER A 68 -23.49 14.07 7.71
CA SER A 68 -22.11 14.40 8.11
C SER A 68 -21.40 13.21 8.75
N CYS A 69 -22.10 12.44 9.59
CA CYS A 69 -21.59 11.18 10.13
C CYS A 69 -21.28 10.18 9.02
N LEU A 70 -22.24 9.95 8.11
CA LEU A 70 -22.03 9.03 6.98
C LEU A 70 -20.89 9.51 6.07
N ALA A 71 -20.80 10.80 5.77
CA ALA A 71 -19.73 11.35 4.94
C ALA A 71 -18.35 11.17 5.57
N TYR A 72 -18.24 11.36 6.89
CA TYR A 72 -17.02 11.05 7.64
C TYR A 72 -16.67 9.56 7.54
N LEU A 73 -17.62 8.68 7.87
CA LEU A 73 -17.40 7.24 7.88
C LEU A 73 -17.04 6.72 6.49
N VAL A 74 -17.73 7.16 5.43
CA VAL A 74 -17.40 6.77 4.05
C VAL A 74 -15.97 7.20 3.70
N ARG A 75 -15.56 8.42 4.05
CA ARG A 75 -14.18 8.86 3.81
C ARG A 75 -13.16 8.03 4.58
N THR A 76 -13.42 7.77 5.85
CA THR A 76 -12.51 7.06 6.75
C THR A 76 -12.41 5.56 6.42
N LEU A 77 -13.54 4.91 6.13
CA LEU A 77 -13.59 3.49 5.76
C LEU A 77 -13.11 3.24 4.33
N ALA A 78 -13.25 4.22 3.43
CA ALA A 78 -12.74 4.14 2.06
C ALA A 78 -11.25 4.51 1.94
N GLN A 79 -10.56 4.82 3.05
CA GLN A 79 -9.11 5.02 3.01
C GLN A 79 -8.43 3.80 2.38
N ARG A 80 -7.36 4.05 1.62
CA ARG A 80 -6.58 2.95 1.04
C ARG A 80 -5.82 2.26 2.19
N PRO A 81 -5.67 0.92 2.21
CA PRO A 81 -4.79 0.24 3.15
C PRO A 81 -3.38 0.84 3.12
N ALA A 82 -3.09 1.71 4.08
CA ALA A 82 -1.71 2.03 4.43
C ALA A 82 -1.15 0.75 5.06
N GLY A 83 -0.20 0.14 4.39
CA GLY A 83 0.93 -0.39 5.13
C GLY A 83 1.91 0.75 5.14
N ASP A 84 2.93 0.68 5.97
CA ASP A 84 4.07 1.55 5.78
C ASP A 84 4.53 1.37 4.33
N ALA A 85 4.19 2.38 3.53
CA ALA A 85 4.48 2.38 2.11
C ALA A 85 5.97 2.55 1.91
N VAL A 86 6.73 2.86 2.98
CA VAL A 86 8.17 3.07 3.01
C VAL A 86 8.75 2.26 4.18
N GLU A 87 9.71 1.39 3.88
CA GLU A 87 10.58 0.75 4.87
C GLU A 87 11.96 1.40 4.85
N THR A 88 12.71 1.33 5.95
CA THR A 88 14.06 1.92 6.07
C THR A 88 15.15 0.89 6.37
N PRO A 89 15.35 -0.13 5.51
CA PRO A 89 16.39 -1.15 5.72
C PRO A 89 17.82 -0.59 5.54
N ILE A 90 18.81 -1.41 5.89
CA ILE A 90 20.23 -1.13 5.66
C ILE A 90 20.62 -1.58 4.24
N ALA A 91 21.33 -0.75 3.49
CA ALA A 91 21.88 -1.10 2.20
C ALA A 91 23.04 -2.10 2.35
N ALA A 92 22.93 -3.30 1.77
CA ALA A 92 23.99 -4.31 1.82
C ALA A 92 25.22 -3.92 0.95
N THR A 93 24.97 -3.12 -0.08
CA THR A 93 25.95 -2.57 -1.01
C THR A 93 25.57 -1.14 -1.36
N ASP A 94 26.33 -0.46 -2.21
CA ASP A 94 25.93 0.85 -2.72
C ASP A 94 24.68 0.70 -3.61
N LEU A 95 23.60 1.34 -3.20
CA LEU A 95 22.32 1.34 -3.89
C LEU A 95 22.07 2.69 -4.55
N GLY A 96 21.59 2.65 -5.79
CA GLY A 96 21.06 3.80 -6.50
C GLY A 96 19.62 4.09 -6.10
N GLY A 97 19.19 5.33 -6.29
CA GLY A 97 17.78 5.68 -6.20
C GLY A 97 16.98 5.05 -7.33
N GLN A 98 15.68 4.85 -7.09
CA GLN A 98 14.73 4.30 -8.05
C GLN A 98 15.14 2.92 -8.56
N ARG A 99 15.62 2.08 -7.64
CA ARG A 99 15.98 0.69 -7.88
C ARG A 99 15.12 -0.25 -7.06
N LEU A 100 14.68 -1.34 -7.68
CA LEU A 100 13.98 -2.41 -7.00
C LEU A 100 14.96 -3.23 -6.18
N VAL A 101 14.60 -3.48 -4.93
CA VAL A 101 15.44 -4.18 -3.97
C VAL A 101 14.71 -5.38 -3.38
N ARG A 102 15.49 -6.34 -2.90
CA ARG A 102 15.04 -7.53 -2.17
C ARG A 102 15.73 -7.58 -0.80
N PRO A 103 15.08 -8.16 0.21
CA PRO A 103 15.70 -8.38 1.50
C PRO A 103 16.73 -9.50 1.42
N LEU A 104 17.76 -9.40 2.25
CA LEU A 104 18.70 -10.47 2.57
C LEU A 104 18.35 -11.08 3.94
N GLY A 105 18.94 -12.24 4.25
CA GLY A 105 18.64 -12.97 5.49
C GLY A 105 19.03 -12.25 6.78
N ASP A 106 19.84 -11.18 6.70
CA ASP A 106 20.25 -10.33 7.82
C ASP A 106 19.39 -9.07 7.98
N GLY A 107 18.35 -8.89 7.16
CA GLY A 107 17.48 -7.72 7.17
C GLY A 107 18.02 -6.51 6.40
N SER A 108 19.21 -6.63 5.78
CA SER A 108 19.69 -5.66 4.80
C SER A 108 19.02 -5.87 3.44
N VAL A 109 19.20 -4.94 2.50
CA VAL A 109 18.65 -5.03 1.15
C VAL A 109 19.73 -4.94 0.07
N ALA A 110 19.51 -5.68 -1.01
CA ALA A 110 20.31 -5.65 -2.23
C ALA A 110 19.41 -5.52 -3.46
N TYR A 111 19.97 -5.26 -4.65
CA TYR A 111 19.15 -5.21 -5.87
C TYR A 111 18.40 -6.52 -6.12
N ALA A 112 17.14 -6.39 -6.50
CA ALA A 112 16.40 -7.45 -7.15
C ALA A 112 16.74 -7.43 -8.64
N SER A 113 16.86 -8.58 -9.30
CA SER A 113 17.23 -8.62 -10.72
C SER A 113 16.47 -9.71 -11.45
N CYS A 114 15.92 -9.43 -12.64
CA CYS A 114 15.08 -10.39 -13.36
C CYS A 114 15.83 -11.64 -13.88
N ASP A 115 17.16 -11.63 -13.88
CA ASP A 115 18.04 -12.77 -14.16
C ASP A 115 18.43 -13.60 -12.91
N ASP A 116 17.97 -13.19 -11.72
CA ASP A 116 18.04 -13.93 -10.45
C ASP A 116 16.61 -14.30 -10.01
N PRO A 117 16.02 -15.40 -10.52
CA PRO A 117 14.62 -15.72 -10.26
C PRO A 117 14.29 -15.91 -8.78
N ASP A 118 15.23 -16.50 -8.02
CA ASP A 118 15.06 -16.75 -6.58
C ASP A 118 15.07 -15.43 -5.81
N GLY A 119 16.00 -14.52 -6.14
CA GLY A 119 16.05 -13.20 -5.52
C GLY A 119 14.91 -12.28 -5.93
N ALA A 120 14.54 -12.28 -7.21
CA ALA A 120 13.53 -11.38 -7.73
C ALA A 120 12.10 -11.72 -7.27
N ALA A 121 11.80 -12.99 -6.99
CA ALA A 121 10.53 -13.38 -6.39
C ALA A 121 10.33 -12.75 -4.98
N ALA A 122 11.41 -12.38 -4.30
CA ALA A 122 11.41 -11.74 -2.99
C ALA A 122 11.52 -10.20 -3.06
N THR A 123 11.24 -9.57 -4.21
CA THR A 123 11.32 -8.11 -4.35
C THR A 123 10.44 -7.40 -3.30
N LEU A 124 11.05 -6.51 -2.52
CA LEU A 124 10.42 -5.74 -1.45
C LEU A 124 9.77 -4.46 -1.97
N GLY A 125 10.49 -3.69 -2.77
CA GLY A 125 10.08 -2.34 -3.13
C GLY A 125 11.14 -1.55 -3.90
N LEU A 126 10.87 -0.26 -4.10
CA LEU A 126 11.66 0.69 -4.87
C LEU A 126 12.38 1.70 -3.96
N THR A 127 13.70 1.87 -4.09
CA THR A 127 14.43 2.90 -3.36
C THR A 127 14.00 4.31 -3.79
N LEU A 128 13.86 5.24 -2.83
CA LEU A 128 13.57 6.66 -3.12
C LEU A 128 14.82 7.48 -3.43
N GLY A 129 15.97 7.02 -2.95
CA GLY A 129 17.25 7.71 -3.10
C GLY A 129 18.41 6.73 -3.08
N ALA A 130 19.61 7.23 -3.39
CA ALA A 130 20.82 6.45 -3.30
C ALA A 130 21.30 6.33 -1.85
N ALA A 131 21.92 5.20 -1.51
CA ALA A 131 22.50 4.94 -0.20
C ALA A 131 23.82 4.18 -0.36
N ALA A 132 24.81 4.55 0.45
CA ALA A 132 26.06 3.80 0.54
C ALA A 132 25.87 2.51 1.33
N ALA A 133 26.73 1.52 1.10
CA ALA A 133 26.74 0.28 1.89
C ALA A 133 26.79 0.57 3.40
N GLY A 134 25.92 -0.09 4.17
CA GLY A 134 25.77 0.09 5.61
C GLY A 134 24.91 1.28 6.04
N ALA A 135 24.45 2.14 5.11
CA ALA A 135 23.53 3.23 5.42
C ALA A 135 22.06 2.79 5.33
N LEU A 136 21.17 3.55 5.99
CA LEU A 136 19.73 3.37 5.84
C LEU A 136 19.27 3.87 4.46
N VAL A 137 18.28 3.19 3.88
CA VAL A 137 17.68 3.56 2.59
C VAL A 137 16.16 3.50 2.68
N ASP A 138 15.48 4.53 2.18
CA ASP A 138 14.02 4.54 2.11
C ASP A 138 13.54 3.71 0.90
N VAL A 139 12.71 2.70 1.16
CA VAL A 139 12.20 1.75 0.15
C VAL A 139 10.68 1.81 0.12
N VAL A 140 10.11 2.30 -0.98
CA VAL A 140 8.66 2.27 -1.19
C VAL A 140 8.21 0.86 -1.52
N THR A 141 7.34 0.26 -0.72
CA THR A 141 6.82 -1.11 -0.93
C THR A 141 5.53 -1.13 -1.75
N ARG A 142 4.76 -0.02 -1.76
CA ARG A 142 3.55 0.14 -2.58
C ARG A 142 3.08 1.58 -2.68
N GLY A 143 2.26 1.88 -3.69
CA GLY A 143 1.58 3.17 -3.83
C GLY A 143 2.19 4.08 -4.89
N PRO A 144 1.73 5.35 -4.99
CA PRO A 144 2.23 6.27 -6.00
C PRO A 144 3.66 6.72 -5.70
N VAL A 145 4.51 6.72 -6.71
CA VAL A 145 5.86 7.28 -6.71
C VAL A 145 5.94 8.30 -7.84
N GLU A 146 6.45 9.49 -7.53
CA GLU A 146 6.66 10.56 -8.49
C GLU A 146 8.16 10.81 -8.63
N GLU A 147 8.64 10.90 -9.86
CA GLU A 147 10.02 11.23 -10.16
C GLU A 147 10.09 12.09 -11.44
N PRO A 148 10.49 13.36 -11.33
CA PRO A 148 10.50 14.29 -12.47
C PRO A 148 11.47 13.92 -13.59
N SER A 149 12.53 13.16 -13.32
CA SER A 149 13.51 12.75 -14.33
C SER A 149 13.03 11.59 -15.22
N TRP A 150 11.92 10.94 -14.88
CA TRP A 150 11.37 9.86 -15.67
C TRP A 150 10.68 10.35 -16.95
N ALA A 151 10.79 9.54 -18.00
CA ALA A 151 10.17 9.78 -19.30
C ALA A 151 9.55 8.48 -19.84
N PHE A 152 8.85 7.73 -18.98
CA PHE A 152 8.19 6.49 -19.36
C PHE A 152 6.88 6.75 -20.10
N GLU A 153 6.36 5.75 -20.80
CA GLU A 153 5.01 5.82 -21.36
C GLU A 153 3.97 5.34 -20.34
N PRO A 154 2.73 5.87 -20.34
CA PRO A 154 1.66 5.32 -19.51
C PRO A 154 1.40 3.83 -19.84
N GLY A 155 1.77 2.93 -18.93
CA GLY A 155 1.82 1.51 -19.25
C GLY A 155 2.35 0.64 -18.11
N PRO A 156 2.26 -0.68 -18.24
CA PRO A 156 2.83 -1.60 -17.26
C PRO A 156 4.35 -1.40 -17.12
N ALA A 157 4.85 -1.69 -15.93
CA ALA A 157 6.25 -1.68 -15.60
C ALA A 157 6.64 -3.03 -15.00
N PHE A 158 7.85 -3.48 -15.30
CA PHE A 158 8.41 -4.77 -14.88
C PHE A 158 9.78 -4.57 -14.24
N LEU A 159 10.19 -5.56 -13.47
CA LEU A 159 11.56 -5.66 -12.97
C LEU A 159 12.53 -5.94 -14.12
N GLY A 160 13.57 -5.12 -14.22
CA GLY A 160 14.72 -5.33 -15.09
C GLY A 160 15.94 -5.84 -14.33
N ILE A 161 17.08 -5.81 -15.01
CA ILE A 161 18.39 -6.17 -14.44
C ILE A 161 18.80 -5.12 -13.39
N ASP A 162 19.46 -5.55 -12.31
CA ASP A 162 19.98 -4.68 -11.25
C ASP A 162 18.96 -3.68 -10.67
N GLY A 163 17.72 -4.14 -10.50
CA GLY A 163 16.64 -3.34 -9.92
C GLY A 163 16.11 -2.26 -10.83
N THR A 164 16.46 -2.25 -12.12
CA THR A 164 15.95 -1.25 -13.07
C THR A 164 14.44 -1.42 -13.30
N ILE A 165 13.78 -0.32 -13.64
CA ILE A 165 12.39 -0.32 -14.12
C ILE A 165 12.42 -0.44 -15.63
N THR A 166 11.71 -1.41 -16.19
CA THR A 166 11.54 -1.58 -17.65
C THR A 166 10.06 -1.64 -18.04
N GLN A 167 9.73 -1.22 -19.26
CA GLN A 167 8.40 -1.40 -19.85
C GLN A 167 8.37 -2.51 -20.90
N VAL A 168 9.53 -3.06 -21.25
CA VAL A 168 9.65 -4.26 -22.07
C VAL A 168 9.74 -5.45 -21.12
N PRO A 169 8.77 -6.39 -21.16
CA PRO A 169 8.84 -7.61 -20.36
C PRO A 169 10.15 -8.38 -20.67
N PRO A 170 10.82 -8.95 -19.65
CA PRO A 170 11.93 -9.86 -19.89
C PRO A 170 11.54 -11.02 -20.81
N SER A 171 12.42 -11.45 -21.72
CA SER A 171 12.16 -12.58 -22.63
C SER A 171 12.56 -13.95 -22.04
N GLY A 172 13.18 -13.97 -20.87
CA GLY A 172 13.59 -15.14 -20.12
C GLY A 172 13.86 -14.77 -18.66
N GLY A 173 14.09 -15.78 -17.79
CA GLY A 173 14.25 -15.55 -16.36
C GLY A 173 12.91 -15.30 -15.66
N LEU A 174 12.81 -14.22 -14.87
CA LEU A 174 11.60 -13.89 -14.12
C LEU A 174 10.87 -12.69 -14.72
N LEU A 175 9.60 -12.88 -15.08
CA LEU A 175 8.67 -11.78 -15.35
C LEU A 175 8.00 -11.38 -14.03
N LEU A 176 8.35 -10.19 -13.53
CA LEU A 176 7.73 -9.61 -12.35
C LEU A 176 7.10 -8.26 -12.68
N PRO A 177 5.76 -8.13 -12.71
CA PRO A 177 5.09 -6.85 -12.81
C PRO A 177 5.30 -6.07 -11.50
N ILE A 178 5.80 -4.85 -11.59
CA ILE A 178 6.05 -4.00 -10.41
C ILE A 178 5.00 -2.90 -10.26
N GLY A 179 4.19 -2.66 -11.29
CA GLY A 179 3.14 -1.65 -11.27
C GLY A 179 2.83 -1.11 -12.66
N ARG A 180 2.33 0.12 -12.70
CA ARG A 180 2.00 0.82 -13.96
C ARG A 180 2.25 2.31 -13.85
N PHE A 181 2.87 2.87 -14.88
CA PHE A 181 2.92 4.32 -15.09
C PHE A 181 1.54 4.84 -15.46
N VAL A 182 1.08 5.84 -14.71
CA VAL A 182 -0.19 6.56 -14.97
C VAL A 182 0.05 7.89 -15.68
N THR A 183 1.25 8.44 -15.54
CA THR A 183 1.83 9.53 -16.35
C THR A 183 3.32 9.22 -16.56
N PRO A 184 4.04 9.95 -17.43
CA PRO A 184 5.45 9.68 -17.69
C PRO A 184 6.38 9.73 -16.47
N THR A 185 5.97 10.48 -15.44
CA THR A 185 6.71 10.71 -14.19
C THR A 185 6.09 10.04 -12.97
N ARG A 186 4.98 9.31 -13.14
CA ARG A 186 4.21 8.77 -12.01
C ARG A 186 3.95 7.28 -12.16
N LEU A 187 4.57 6.51 -11.28
CA LEU A 187 4.37 5.07 -11.12
C LEU A 187 3.35 4.81 -10.01
N VAL A 188 2.38 3.95 -10.25
CA VAL A 188 1.63 3.30 -9.17
C VAL A 188 2.28 1.95 -8.92
N LEU A 189 3.10 1.88 -7.88
CA LEU A 189 3.81 0.67 -7.47
C LEU A 189 2.82 -0.31 -6.84
N ALA A 190 2.77 -1.50 -7.42
CA ALA A 190 1.95 -2.62 -6.98
C ALA A 190 2.61 -3.90 -7.51
N ILE A 191 3.50 -4.47 -6.71
CA ILE A 191 4.23 -5.68 -7.08
C ILE A 191 3.23 -6.83 -7.20
N GLY A 192 3.16 -7.40 -8.40
CA GLY A 192 2.29 -8.52 -8.76
C GLY A 192 2.95 -9.88 -8.53
N PRO A 193 2.25 -10.97 -8.87
CA PRO A 193 2.83 -12.31 -8.78
C PRO A 193 3.98 -12.46 -9.78
N ALA A 194 5.05 -13.11 -9.33
CA ALA A 194 6.18 -13.48 -10.16
C ALA A 194 5.82 -14.65 -11.10
N VAL A 195 6.25 -14.57 -12.36
CA VAL A 195 6.08 -15.65 -13.35
C VAL A 195 7.45 -16.04 -13.88
N LEU A 196 7.84 -17.30 -13.67
CA LEU A 196 9.04 -17.86 -14.26
C LEU A 196 8.80 -18.12 -15.75
N LEU A 197 9.66 -17.58 -16.61
CA LEU A 197 9.61 -17.79 -18.04
C LEU A 197 10.46 -19.00 -18.42
N ALA A 198 9.92 -19.85 -19.29
CA ALA A 198 10.69 -20.94 -19.87
C ALA A 198 11.86 -20.37 -20.71
N PRO A 199 13.03 -21.02 -20.68
CA PRO A 199 14.19 -20.63 -21.48
C PRO A 199 13.97 -20.78 -22.99
#